data_AF-A0A3B0SLR9-F1
#
_entry.id   AF-A0A3B0SLR9-F1
#
_cell.length_a   1.000
_cell.length_b   1.000
_cell.length_c   1.000
_cell.angle_alpha   90.00
_cell.angle_beta   90.00
_cell.angle_gamma   90.00
#
_symmetry.space_group_name_H-M   'P 1'
#
loop_
_entity.id
_entity.type
_entity.pdbx_description
1 polymer ?
#
loop_
_entity_poly.entity_id
_entity_poly.type
_entity_poly.pdbx_seq_one_letter_code
_entity_poly.pdbx_strand_id
1 'polypeptide(L)'
;APYSVTKHAAVALAEWLAVTYGQRGIAVSCLCPMFVDTPMLEAFGGHTAEMQGWVRNLAITTDDVADAVLAGIAEERFLILPHPEVGEYFQRKATDYDRWIAGMQTLQSSVVPGT
;
A
#
# COMPACT_ATOMS: atom_id res chain seq x y z
N ALA A 1 6.43 10.05 -8.64
CA ALA A 1 7.18 9.05 -9.42
C ALA A 1 8.20 8.24 -8.58
N PRO A 2 9.20 8.83 -7.87
CA PRO A 2 10.27 8.03 -7.23
C PRO A 2 9.77 7.03 -6.18
N TYR A 3 8.85 7.46 -5.31
CA TYR A 3 8.24 6.58 -4.31
C TYR A 3 7.51 5.39 -4.96
N SER A 4 6.63 5.66 -5.93
CA SER A 4 5.86 4.62 -6.62
C SER A 4 6.75 3.60 -7.33
N VAL A 5 7.81 4.05 -8.00
CA VAL A 5 8.77 3.17 -8.69
C VAL A 5 9.51 2.28 -7.69
N THR A 6 10.08 2.88 -6.64
CA THR A 6 10.87 2.14 -5.65
C THR A 6 10.04 1.15 -4.85
N LYS A 7 8.80 1.49 -4.48
CA LYS A 7 7.90 0.56 -3.78
C LYS A 7 7.40 -0.57 -4.67
N HIS A 8 7.17 -0.33 -5.96
CA HIS A 8 6.87 -1.42 -6.89
C HIS A 8 8.05 -2.37 -7.08
N ALA A 9 9.27 -1.83 -7.17
CA ALA A 9 10.49 -2.63 -7.23
C ALA A 9 10.71 -3.49 -5.96
N ALA A 10 10.35 -2.98 -4.78
CA ALA A 10 10.43 -3.73 -3.54
C ALA A 10 9.53 -4.98 -3.53
N VAL A 11 8.32 -4.89 -4.10
CA VAL A 11 7.41 -6.04 -4.25
C VAL A 11 8.03 -7.08 -5.18
N ALA A 12 8.51 -6.67 -6.36
CA ALA A 12 9.15 -7.57 -7.32
C ALA A 12 10.41 -8.26 -6.73
N LEU A 13 11.18 -7.54 -5.91
CA LEU A 13 12.32 -8.10 -5.19
C LEU A 13 11.87 -9.16 -4.17
N ALA A 14 10.81 -8.89 -3.40
CA ALA A 14 10.26 -9.85 -2.45
C ALA A 14 9.74 -11.12 -3.13
N GLU A 15 9.09 -10.99 -4.29
CA GLU A 15 8.64 -12.14 -5.10
C GLU A 15 9.82 -12.98 -5.54
N TRP A 16 10.89 -12.35 -6.05
CA TRP A 16 12.11 -13.06 -6.45
C TRP A 16 12.74 -13.81 -5.28
N LEU A 17 12.80 -13.21 -4.08
CA LEU A 17 13.32 -13.86 -2.88
C LEU A 17 12.47 -15.10 -2.51
N ALA A 18 11.14 -14.96 -2.50
CA ALA A 18 10.21 -16.05 -2.21
C ALA A 18 10.40 -17.23 -3.17
N VAL A 19 10.50 -16.95 -4.48
CA VAL A 19 10.72 -17.98 -5.51
C VAL A 19 12.10 -18.63 -5.37
N THR A 20 13.15 -17.84 -5.13
CA THR A 20 14.55 -18.30 -5.14
C THR A 20 14.90 -19.15 -3.91
N TYR A 21 14.32 -18.81 -2.76
CA TYR A 21 14.70 -19.38 -1.47
C TYR A 21 13.59 -20.19 -0.79
N GLY A 22 12.35 -20.18 -1.30
CA GLY A 22 11.24 -20.94 -0.71
C GLY A 22 11.52 -22.44 -0.56
N GLN A 23 12.15 -23.07 -1.58
CA GLN A 23 12.56 -24.48 -1.50
C GLN A 23 13.68 -24.77 -0.50
N ARG A 24 14.30 -23.72 0.07
CA ARG A 24 15.31 -23.82 1.14
C ARG A 24 14.71 -23.53 2.52
N GLY A 25 13.38 -23.43 2.61
CA GLY A 25 12.66 -23.16 3.86
C GLY A 25 12.67 -21.69 4.29
N ILE A 26 12.99 -20.74 3.40
CA ILE A 26 12.90 -19.31 3.69
C ILE A 26 11.56 -18.78 3.19
N ALA A 27 10.67 -18.46 4.13
CA ALA A 27 9.44 -17.73 3.85
C ALA A 27 9.71 -16.22 3.73
N VAL A 28 8.97 -15.55 2.84
CA VAL A 28 9.09 -14.11 2.60
C VAL A 28 7.68 -13.51 2.59
N SER A 29 7.51 -12.39 3.28
CA SER A 29 6.29 -11.60 3.26
C SER A 29 6.59 -10.16 2.83
N CYS A 30 5.63 -9.53 2.16
CA CYS A 30 5.68 -8.16 1.68
C CYS A 30 4.52 -7.37 2.30
N LEU A 31 4.88 -6.43 3.19
CA LEU A 31 3.93 -5.53 3.84
C LEU A 31 3.59 -4.37 2.90
N CYS A 32 2.30 -4.27 2.51
CA CYS A 32 1.80 -3.27 1.58
C CYS A 32 0.63 -2.47 2.19
N PRO A 33 0.91 -1.53 3.11
CA PRO A 33 -0.12 -0.73 3.77
C PRO A 33 -0.51 0.50 2.94
N MET A 34 -1.67 1.08 3.25
CA MET A 34 -2.03 2.44 2.88
C MET A 34 -1.58 3.43 3.97
N PHE A 35 -2.42 4.39 4.36
CA PHE A 35 -2.09 5.42 5.34
C PHE A 35 -2.00 4.81 6.73
N VAL A 36 -0.96 5.17 7.49
CA VAL A 36 -0.75 4.68 8.86
C VAL A 36 -0.46 5.89 9.72
N ASP A 37 -1.12 6.00 10.86
CA ASP A 37 -0.97 7.11 11.79
C ASP A 37 0.44 7.13 12.40
N THR A 38 1.32 7.86 11.73
CA THR A 38 2.75 7.98 12.05
C THR A 38 3.20 9.40 11.76
N PRO A 39 4.34 9.87 12.32
CA PRO A 39 4.90 11.16 11.95
C PRO A 39 5.19 11.32 10.45
N MET A 40 5.40 10.21 9.72
CA MET A 40 5.54 10.23 8.26
C MET A 40 4.24 10.67 7.56
N LEU A 41 3.08 10.30 8.12
CA LEU A 41 1.78 10.72 7.59
C LEU A 41 1.56 12.22 7.76
N GLU A 42 1.99 12.77 8.89
CA GLU A 42 1.95 14.22 9.13
C GLU A 42 2.86 14.98 8.16
N ALA A 43 4.05 14.43 7.87
CA ALA A 43 4.97 14.97 6.87
C ALA A 43 4.46 14.82 5.42
N PHE A 44 3.57 13.84 5.17
CA PHE A 44 2.91 13.63 3.88
C PHE A 44 1.65 14.49 3.71
N GLY A 45 1.00 14.86 4.81
CA GLY A 45 -0.23 15.64 4.85
C GLY A 45 -0.10 16.88 3.97
N GLY A 46 -1.00 16.97 2.98
CA GLY A 46 -0.97 18.04 1.98
C GLY A 46 -0.98 19.45 2.55
N HIS A 47 -0.82 20.41 1.65
CA HIS A 47 -0.83 21.83 1.99
C HIS A 47 -2.20 22.35 2.49
N THR A 48 -3.26 21.52 2.49
CA THR A 48 -4.63 21.91 2.90
C THR A 48 -5.16 21.03 4.04
N ALA A 49 -5.97 21.63 4.92
CA ALA A 49 -6.60 20.94 6.04
C ALA A 49 -7.58 19.84 5.60
N GLU A 50 -8.22 20.00 4.44
CA GLU A 50 -9.15 19.03 3.88
C GLU A 50 -8.45 17.73 3.47
N MET A 51 -7.30 17.84 2.78
CA MET A 51 -6.47 16.70 2.40
C MET A 51 -5.89 15.99 3.63
N GLN A 52 -5.51 16.74 4.67
CA GLN A 52 -5.07 16.16 5.95
C GLN A 52 -6.20 15.40 6.65
N GLY A 53 -7.42 15.94 6.67
CA GLY A 53 -8.59 15.26 7.23
C GLY A 53 -8.93 13.97 6.48
N TRP A 54 -8.90 14.01 5.15
CA TRP A 54 -9.14 12.82 4.31
C TRP A 54 -8.10 11.73 4.55
N VAL A 55 -6.81 12.08 4.59
CA VAL A 55 -5.72 11.13 4.86
C VAL A 55 -5.85 10.52 6.25
N ARG A 56 -6.16 11.32 7.29
CA ARG A 56 -6.35 10.81 8.66
C ARG A 56 -7.53 9.86 8.76
N ASN A 57 -8.63 10.11 8.05
CA ASN A 57 -9.81 9.23 8.06
C ASN A 57 -9.55 7.86 7.41
N LEU A 58 -8.56 7.77 6.54
CA LEU A 58 -8.15 6.52 5.88
C LEU A 58 -6.96 5.85 6.56
N ALA A 59 -6.41 6.46 7.62
CA ALA A 59 -5.27 5.92 8.32
C ALA A 59 -5.70 4.89 9.38
N ILE A 60 -4.98 3.79 9.44
CA ILE A 60 -5.06 2.83 10.56
C ILE A 60 -3.95 3.10 11.58
N THR A 61 -4.05 2.48 12.76
CA THR A 61 -3.03 2.63 13.79
C THR A 61 -1.79 1.78 13.50
N THR A 62 -0.68 2.08 14.18
CA THR A 62 0.52 1.23 14.12
C THR A 62 0.29 -0.15 14.70
N ASP A 63 -0.60 -0.26 15.69
CA ASP A 63 -0.94 -1.53 16.34
C ASP A 63 -1.72 -2.43 15.37
N ASP A 64 -2.67 -1.88 14.62
CA ASP A 64 -3.38 -2.62 13.56
C ASP A 64 -2.42 -3.18 12.50
N VAL A 65 -1.40 -2.38 12.12
CA VAL A 65 -0.36 -2.82 11.19
C VAL A 65 0.49 -3.94 11.80
N ALA A 66 0.89 -3.79 13.07
CA ALA A 66 1.69 -4.79 13.77
C ALA A 66 0.93 -6.13 13.88
N ASP A 67 -0.34 -6.09 14.25
CA ASP A 67 -1.20 -7.27 14.33
C ASP A 67 -1.34 -7.96 12.98
N ALA A 68 -1.57 -7.20 11.90
CA ALA A 68 -1.64 -7.75 10.55
C ALA A 68 -0.31 -8.40 10.11
N VAL A 69 0.82 -7.81 10.49
CA VAL A 69 2.16 -8.36 10.22
C VAL A 69 2.39 -9.66 10.97
N LEU A 70 2.11 -9.69 12.28
CA LEU A 70 2.27 -10.89 13.10
C LEU A 70 1.40 -12.03 12.59
N ALA A 71 0.13 -11.76 12.28
CA ALA A 71 -0.77 -12.74 11.68
C ALA A 71 -0.28 -13.20 10.29
N GLY A 72 0.16 -12.28 9.44
CA GLY A 72 0.64 -12.58 8.10
C GLY A 72 1.90 -13.45 8.09
N ILE A 73 2.83 -13.20 9.01
CA ILE A 73 4.03 -14.03 9.18
C ILE A 73 3.66 -15.41 9.72
N ALA A 74 2.79 -15.48 10.73
CA ALA A 74 2.37 -16.76 11.33
C ALA A 74 1.66 -17.68 10.32
N GLU A 75 0.93 -17.10 9.37
CA GLU A 75 0.24 -17.80 8.29
C GLU A 75 1.09 -17.97 7.01
N GLU A 76 2.35 -17.53 7.03
CA GLU A 76 3.26 -17.52 5.86
C GLU A 76 2.65 -16.86 4.61
N ARG A 77 1.81 -15.84 4.80
CA ARG A 77 1.20 -15.10 3.69
C ARG A 77 2.25 -14.22 3.02
N PHE A 78 2.34 -14.31 1.69
CA PHE A 78 3.24 -13.46 0.92
C PHE A 78 2.81 -11.99 0.97
N LEU A 79 1.57 -11.64 0.60
CA LEU A 79 1.08 -10.28 0.72
C LEU A 79 0.41 -10.06 2.07
N ILE A 80 0.94 -9.11 2.84
CA ILE A 80 0.32 -8.63 4.08
C ILE A 80 -0.32 -7.28 3.77
N LEU A 81 -1.65 -7.26 3.79
CA LEU A 81 -2.49 -6.09 3.46
C LEU A 81 -3.29 -5.67 4.70
N PRO A 82 -2.74 -4.79 5.57
CA PRO A 82 -3.47 -4.29 6.74
C PRO A 82 -4.75 -3.52 6.39
N HIS A 83 -4.84 -3.06 5.14
CA HIS A 83 -6.02 -2.43 4.55
C HIS A 83 -6.61 -3.41 3.52
N PRO A 84 -7.65 -4.20 3.86
CA PRO A 84 -8.19 -5.24 2.99
C PRO A 84 -8.59 -4.73 1.59
N GLU A 85 -9.08 -3.50 1.49
CA GLU A 85 -9.48 -2.84 0.25
C GLU A 85 -8.33 -2.68 -0.76
N VAL A 86 -7.07 -2.68 -0.31
CA VAL A 86 -5.90 -2.64 -1.20
C VAL A 86 -5.86 -3.88 -2.10
N GLY A 87 -6.32 -5.03 -1.60
CA GLY A 87 -6.45 -6.24 -2.40
C GLY A 87 -7.46 -6.06 -3.54
N GLU A 88 -8.59 -5.43 -3.27
CA GLU A 88 -9.58 -5.11 -4.29
C GLU A 88 -9.04 -4.10 -5.31
N TYR A 89 -8.30 -3.09 -4.86
CA TYR A 89 -7.70 -2.09 -5.76
C TYR A 89 -6.68 -2.73 -6.70
N PHE A 90 -5.85 -3.63 -6.16
CA PHE A 90 -4.88 -4.38 -6.96
C PHE A 90 -5.58 -5.23 -8.03
N GLN A 91 -6.67 -5.93 -7.66
CA GLN A 91 -7.48 -6.70 -8.60
C GLN A 91 -8.11 -5.81 -9.68
N ARG A 92 -8.77 -4.72 -9.30
CA ARG A 92 -9.41 -3.78 -10.24
C ARG A 92 -8.40 -3.23 -11.25
N LYS A 93 -7.24 -2.79 -10.75
CA LYS A 93 -6.12 -2.32 -11.58
C LYS A 93 -5.64 -3.40 -12.56
N ALA A 94 -5.52 -4.64 -12.10
CA ALA A 94 -5.06 -5.75 -12.95
C ALA A 94 -6.09 -6.14 -14.02
N THR A 95 -7.39 -5.97 -13.75
CA THR A 95 -8.46 -6.33 -14.69
C THR A 95 -8.74 -5.28 -15.75
N ASP A 96 -8.56 -3.99 -15.44
CA ASP A 96 -8.82 -2.89 -16.37
C ASP A 96 -7.96 -1.66 -16.01
N TYR A 97 -6.81 -1.56 -16.68
CA TYR A 97 -5.80 -0.57 -16.34
C TYR A 97 -6.19 0.85 -16.80
N ASP A 98 -6.86 0.97 -17.95
CA ASP A 98 -7.28 2.26 -18.50
C ASP A 98 -8.38 2.87 -17.62
N ARG A 99 -9.37 2.07 -17.21
CA ARG A 99 -10.38 2.51 -16.26
C ARG A 99 -9.77 2.88 -14.92
N TRP A 100 -8.80 2.10 -14.44
CA TRP A 100 -8.07 2.42 -13.21
C TRP A 100 -7.36 3.77 -13.30
N ILE A 101 -6.61 4.03 -14.39
CA ILE A 101 -5.92 5.31 -14.60
C ILE A 101 -6.92 6.48 -14.63
N ALA A 102 -8.03 6.35 -15.36
CA ALA A 102 -9.07 7.39 -15.41
C ALA A 102 -9.66 7.69 -14.02
N GLY A 103 -9.90 6.64 -13.21
CA GLY A 103 -10.35 6.79 -11.83
C GLY A 103 -9.32 7.52 -10.95
N MET A 104 -8.04 7.17 -11.08
CA MET A 104 -6.95 7.81 -10.32
C MET A 104 -6.74 9.28 -10.73
N GLN A 105 -6.92 9.63 -12.00
CA GLN A 105 -6.91 11.02 -12.46
C GLN A 105 -8.05 11.84 -11.83
N THR A 106 -9.24 11.24 -11.71
CA THR A 106 -10.40 11.86 -11.05
C THR A 106 -10.16 12.07 -9.56
N LEU A 107 -9.56 11.09 -8.87
CA LEU A 107 -9.18 11.24 -7.46
C LEU A 107 -8.07 12.27 -7.28
N GLN A 108 -7.08 12.29 -8.16
CA GLN A 108 -5.98 13.25 -8.07
C GLN A 108 -6.47 14.69 -8.23
N SER A 109 -7.39 14.96 -9.15
CA SER A 109 -7.93 16.30 -9.36
C SER A 109 -8.81 16.79 -8.20
N SER A 110 -9.45 15.87 -7.45
CA SER A 110 -10.20 16.23 -6.25
C SER A 110 -9.33 16.49 -5.03
N VAL A 111 -8.18 15.80 -4.91
CA VAL A 111 -7.27 15.91 -3.75
C VAL A 111 -6.19 16.99 -3.95
N VAL A 112 -5.76 17.23 -5.19
CA VAL A 112 -4.75 18.23 -5.56
C VAL A 112 -5.30 19.11 -6.70
N PRO A 113 -6.07 20.17 -6.38
CA PRO A 113 -6.64 21.04 -7.40
C PRO A 113 -5.53 21.79 -8.18
N GLY A 114 -5.60 21.78 -9.51
CA GLY A 114 -4.77 22.65 -10.37
C GLY A 114 -3.48 22.06 -10.95
N THR A 115 -3.30 20.72 -10.92
CA THR A 115 -2.32 20.01 -11.77
C THR A 115 -2.92 19.59 -13.10
#